data_AF-A0A7V7DAM0-F1
#
_entry.id   AF-A0A7V7DAM0-F1
#
_cell.length_a   1.000
_cell.length_b   1.000
_cell.length_c   1.000
_cell.angle_alpha   90.00
_cell.angle_beta   90.00
_cell.angle_gamma   90.00
#
_symmetry.space_group_name_H-M   'P 1'
#
loop_
_entity.id
_entity.type
_entity.pdbx_description
1 polymer ?
#
loop_
_entity_poly.entity_id
_entity_poly.type
_entity_poly.pdbx_seq_one_letter_code
_entity_poly.pdbx_strand_id
1 'polypeptide(L)'
;MTNTLHRFGKPESLKDDFIVFIMASRGVNHDGAPEKVRVFLNAALKYNPVNIGNGLIGSMYRPEKDLSFTKLYFTGRKEQIPAQEAIVSLEESIHAAVVFDNKEAMEGFLKEVKELDLGLSVNVSALADEVRTACRKNGITIHSIEYSLGFHGDLFRLPDRHVLSLTTMCGHGMISAGFARKLIDHVKEARITPEKAARYMAKFCVCGAFNTSRAVRILNEARTAN
;
A
#
# COMPACT_ATOMS: atom_id res chain seq x y z
N MET A 1 11.82 -11.12 4.50
CA MET A 1 11.73 -10.22 3.33
C MET A 1 10.86 -9.06 3.78
N THR A 2 11.37 -7.83 3.71
CA THR A 2 10.51 -6.64 3.77
C THR A 2 9.61 -6.67 2.54
N ASN A 3 8.30 -6.63 2.74
CA ASN A 3 7.32 -6.70 1.63
C ASN A 3 7.25 -5.38 0.82
N THR A 4 8.15 -4.43 1.10
CA THR A 4 8.23 -3.08 0.52
C THR A 4 9.70 -2.71 0.25
N LEU A 5 9.93 -1.79 -0.70
CA LEU A 5 11.24 -1.16 -0.89
C LEU A 5 11.49 -0.13 0.21
N HIS A 6 12.73 0.34 0.33
CA HIS A 6 13.06 1.54 1.09
C HIS A 6 12.16 2.69 0.65
N ARG A 7 11.30 3.19 1.54
CA ARG A 7 10.44 4.34 1.27
C ARG A 7 11.29 5.59 1.17
N PHE A 8 11.46 6.11 -0.04
CA PHE A 8 12.19 7.35 -0.25
C PHE A 8 11.39 8.54 0.27
N GLY A 9 12.03 9.41 1.07
CA GLY A 9 11.40 10.60 1.63
C GLY A 9 12.06 11.00 2.94
N LYS A 10 11.77 12.22 3.40
CA LYS A 10 12.13 12.66 4.75
C LYS A 10 11.18 12.03 5.77
N PRO A 11 11.58 11.78 7.02
CA PRO A 11 10.69 11.21 8.04
C PRO A 11 9.34 11.93 8.16
N GLU A 12 9.31 13.25 8.04
CA GLU A 12 8.08 14.03 8.14
C GLU A 12 7.09 13.69 7.02
N SER A 13 7.60 13.37 5.83
CA SER A 13 6.81 12.96 4.66
C SER A 13 6.38 11.49 4.67
N LEU A 14 6.72 10.74 5.73
CA LEU A 14 6.41 9.32 5.91
C LEU A 14 5.41 9.09 7.06
N LYS A 15 4.97 10.14 7.75
CA LYS A 15 4.05 10.06 8.89
C LYS A 15 2.61 9.70 8.50
N ASP A 16 2.33 9.64 7.21
CA ASP A 16 1.06 9.26 6.57
C ASP A 16 1.20 7.96 5.76
N ASP A 17 2.21 7.12 6.04
CA ASP A 17 2.47 5.87 5.30
C ASP A 17 2.64 4.66 6.22
N PHE A 18 1.52 4.02 6.55
CA PHE A 18 1.49 2.85 7.43
C PHE A 18 0.96 1.64 6.69
N ILE A 19 1.76 0.57 6.62
CA ILE A 19 1.39 -0.65 5.91
C ILE A 19 1.48 -1.82 6.87
N VAL A 20 0.37 -2.53 7.06
CA VAL A 20 0.28 -3.71 7.92
C VAL A 20 0.07 -4.93 7.03
N PHE A 21 0.99 -5.89 7.13
CA PHE A 21 0.94 -7.16 6.44
C PHE A 21 0.58 -8.28 7.40
N ILE A 22 -0.17 -9.25 6.89
CA ILE A 22 -0.26 -10.59 7.49
C ILE A 22 0.22 -11.64 6.50
N MET A 23 0.83 -12.69 7.03
CA MET A 23 1.28 -13.82 6.23
C MET A 23 1.25 -15.10 7.04
N ALA A 24 0.71 -16.16 6.44
CA ALA A 24 0.87 -17.52 6.93
C ALA A 24 2.18 -18.12 6.40
N SER A 25 2.85 -18.90 7.26
CA SER A 25 4.00 -19.72 6.93
C SER A 25 3.55 -21.11 6.50
N ARG A 26 4.06 -21.55 5.34
CA ARG A 26 3.76 -22.88 4.79
C ARG A 26 4.25 -23.97 5.74
N GLY A 27 3.39 -24.94 6.03
CA GLY A 27 3.71 -26.05 6.94
C GLY A 27 3.75 -25.70 8.43
N VAL A 28 3.42 -24.45 8.81
CA VAL A 28 3.39 -24.04 10.23
C VAL A 28 1.98 -23.59 10.64
N ASN A 29 1.39 -22.63 9.93
CA ASN A 29 0.09 -22.04 10.28
C ASN A 29 -0.76 -21.68 9.05
N HIS A 30 -0.51 -22.37 7.93
CA HIS A 30 -1.20 -22.17 6.66
C HIS A 30 -2.63 -22.73 6.62
N ASP A 31 -2.96 -23.68 7.49
CA ASP A 31 -4.29 -24.29 7.52
C ASP A 31 -5.33 -23.25 7.98
N GLY A 32 -6.39 -23.10 7.19
CA GLY A 32 -7.42 -22.08 7.43
C GLY A 32 -6.95 -20.63 7.24
N ALA A 33 -5.75 -20.39 6.68
CA ALA A 33 -5.23 -19.04 6.47
C ALA A 33 -6.14 -18.13 5.61
N PRO A 34 -6.81 -18.60 4.53
CA PRO A 34 -7.71 -17.75 3.75
C PRO A 34 -8.83 -17.11 4.57
N GLU A 35 -9.43 -17.87 5.50
CA GLU A 35 -10.49 -17.34 6.35
C GLU A 35 -9.95 -16.34 7.38
N LYS A 36 -8.81 -16.65 7.99
CA LYS A 36 -8.10 -15.71 8.89
C LYS A 36 -7.74 -14.40 8.19
N VAL A 37 -7.32 -14.48 6.92
CA VAL A 37 -7.03 -13.30 6.08
C VAL A 37 -8.29 -12.47 5.83
N ARG A 38 -9.44 -13.10 5.59
CA ARG A 38 -10.72 -12.37 5.45
C ARG A 38 -11.12 -11.68 6.74
N VAL A 39 -10.99 -12.34 7.89
CA VAL A 39 -11.27 -11.73 9.21
C VAL A 39 -10.38 -10.50 9.43
N PHE A 40 -9.08 -10.60 9.15
CA PHE A 40 -8.14 -9.49 9.23
C PHE A 40 -8.53 -8.29 8.34
N LEU A 41 -8.89 -8.56 7.08
CA LEU A 41 -9.28 -7.50 6.15
C LEU A 41 -10.62 -6.86 6.51
N ASN A 42 -11.60 -7.64 6.99
CA ASN A 42 -12.87 -7.11 7.47
C ASN A 42 -12.68 -6.23 8.71
N ALA A 43 -11.79 -6.61 9.64
CA ALA A 43 -11.41 -5.77 10.78
C ALA A 43 -10.79 -4.44 10.32
N ALA A 44 -9.93 -4.46 9.29
CA ALA A 44 -9.31 -3.27 8.76
C ALA A 44 -10.33 -2.23 8.26
N LEU A 45 -11.46 -2.66 7.70
CA LEU A 45 -12.47 -1.75 7.13
C LEU A 45 -13.04 -0.77 8.16
N LYS A 46 -13.07 -1.12 9.44
CA LYS A 46 -13.50 -0.22 10.53
C LYS A 46 -12.63 1.03 10.66
N TYR A 47 -11.40 0.96 10.15
CA TYR A 47 -10.38 2.00 10.23
C TYR A 47 -10.14 2.73 8.90
N ASN A 48 -11.04 2.57 7.91
CA ASN A 48 -10.99 3.27 6.62
C ASN A 48 -9.63 3.20 5.90
N PRO A 49 -9.16 1.99 5.52
CA PRO A 49 -7.88 1.85 4.85
C PRO A 49 -7.90 2.51 3.46
N VAL A 50 -6.78 3.11 3.07
CA VAL A 50 -6.62 3.77 1.76
C VAL A 50 -6.34 2.77 0.65
N ASN A 51 -5.82 1.59 1.02
CA ASN A 51 -5.61 0.48 0.11
C ASN A 51 -5.69 -0.85 0.87
N ILE A 52 -6.21 -1.87 0.22
CA ILE A 52 -6.14 -3.26 0.68
C ILE A 52 -5.76 -4.14 -0.51
N GLY A 53 -4.98 -5.19 -0.27
CA GLY A 53 -4.62 -6.10 -1.34
C GLY A 53 -3.95 -7.39 -0.90
N ASN A 54 -3.69 -8.21 -1.90
CA ASN A 54 -2.99 -9.47 -1.78
C ASN A 54 -2.28 -9.78 -3.10
N GLY A 55 -1.21 -10.56 -3.05
CA GLY A 55 -0.39 -10.87 -4.22
C GLY A 55 -1.02 -11.82 -5.25
N LEU A 56 -2.11 -12.52 -4.92
CA LEU A 56 -2.75 -13.48 -5.84
C LEU A 56 -3.84 -12.82 -6.71
N ILE A 57 -4.73 -12.06 -6.09
CA ILE A 57 -5.95 -11.53 -6.70
C ILE A 57 -5.87 -10.01 -6.94
N GLY A 58 -4.88 -9.36 -6.34
CA GLY A 58 -4.61 -7.93 -6.51
C GLY A 58 -5.14 -7.06 -5.39
N SER A 59 -4.98 -5.75 -5.59
CA SER A 59 -5.47 -4.72 -4.67
C SER A 59 -6.89 -4.30 -5.02
N MET A 60 -7.53 -3.51 -4.14
CA MET A 60 -8.80 -2.85 -4.46
C MET A 60 -8.71 -1.92 -5.68
N TYR A 61 -7.49 -1.48 -6.03
CA TYR A 61 -7.17 -0.87 -7.30
C TYR A 61 -6.69 -1.95 -8.27
N ARG A 62 -7.54 -2.29 -9.25
CA ARG A 62 -7.24 -3.31 -10.25
C ARG A 62 -7.89 -3.00 -11.60
N PRO A 63 -7.39 -3.57 -12.71
CA PRO A 63 -8.05 -3.46 -14.00
C PRO A 63 -9.49 -3.97 -13.94
N GLU A 64 -10.40 -3.25 -14.59
CA GLU A 64 -11.79 -3.68 -14.72
C GLU A 64 -11.85 -4.93 -15.62
N LYS A 65 -12.50 -6.00 -15.15
CA LYS A 65 -12.57 -7.28 -15.87
C LYS A 65 -13.39 -7.21 -17.16
N ASP A 66 -14.49 -6.46 -17.13
CA ASP A 66 -15.42 -6.28 -18.24
C ASP A 66 -15.26 -4.87 -18.84
N LEU A 67 -14.19 -4.68 -19.63
CA LEU A 67 -13.89 -3.43 -20.31
C LEU A 67 -14.03 -3.59 -21.82
N SER A 68 -15.20 -3.21 -22.35
CA SER A 68 -15.44 -3.09 -23.79
C SER A 68 -15.04 -1.71 -24.33
N PHE A 69 -14.83 -1.61 -25.65
CA PHE A 69 -14.55 -0.33 -26.31
C PHE A 69 -15.66 0.70 -26.05
N THR A 70 -16.92 0.29 -26.16
CA THR A 70 -18.07 1.14 -25.89
C THR A 70 -18.08 1.66 -24.46
N LYS A 71 -17.86 0.79 -23.47
CA LYS A 71 -17.81 1.21 -22.06
C LYS A 71 -16.67 2.18 -21.78
N LEU A 72 -15.49 1.90 -22.33
CA LEU A 72 -14.33 2.79 -22.21
C LEU A 72 -14.61 4.18 -22.80
N TYR A 73 -15.27 4.25 -23.96
CA TYR A 73 -15.54 5.52 -24.66
C TYR A 73 -16.66 6.34 -23.99
N PHE A 74 -17.76 5.68 -23.59
CA PHE A 74 -18.95 6.38 -23.08
C PHE A 74 -18.94 6.61 -21.56
N THR A 75 -18.34 5.72 -20.78
CA THR A 75 -18.39 5.77 -19.30
C THR A 75 -17.01 5.86 -18.65
N GLY A 76 -15.94 5.61 -19.41
CA GLY A 76 -14.61 5.45 -18.88
C GLY A 76 -14.41 4.08 -18.24
N ARG A 77 -13.33 3.96 -17.47
CA ARG A 77 -12.94 2.74 -16.77
C ARG A 77 -13.07 2.93 -15.26
N LYS A 78 -13.47 1.88 -14.55
CA LYS A 78 -13.39 1.87 -13.09
C LYS A 78 -11.95 1.62 -12.66
N GLU A 79 -11.46 2.49 -11.77
CA GLU A 79 -10.09 2.44 -11.25
C GLU A 79 -9.99 1.65 -9.94
N GLN A 80 -11.12 1.47 -9.28
CA GLN A 80 -11.25 0.96 -7.93
C GLN A 80 -12.55 0.18 -7.83
N ILE A 81 -12.53 -0.87 -7.01
CA ILE A 81 -13.72 -1.58 -6.56
C ILE A 81 -13.95 -1.35 -5.06
N PRO A 82 -15.17 -1.57 -4.54
CA PRO A 82 -15.42 -1.55 -3.10
C PRO A 82 -14.49 -2.53 -2.36
N ALA A 83 -14.02 -2.12 -1.19
CA ALA A 83 -13.11 -2.93 -0.38
C ALA A 83 -13.73 -4.30 -0.01
N GLN A 84 -15.03 -4.33 0.30
CA GLN A 84 -15.74 -5.59 0.59
C GLN A 84 -15.71 -6.57 -0.59
N GLU A 85 -15.89 -6.08 -1.81
CA GLU A 85 -15.81 -6.90 -3.02
C GLU A 85 -14.39 -7.44 -3.24
N ALA A 86 -13.36 -6.65 -2.90
CA ALA A 86 -11.98 -7.10 -2.94
C ALA A 86 -11.74 -8.27 -1.97
N ILE A 87 -12.33 -8.22 -0.76
CA ILE A 87 -12.20 -9.26 0.26
C ILE A 87 -12.92 -10.56 -0.15
N VAL A 88 -14.13 -10.46 -0.69
CA VAL A 88 -14.91 -11.65 -1.12
C VAL A 88 -14.16 -12.43 -2.20
N SER A 89 -13.42 -11.74 -3.07
CA SER A 89 -12.65 -12.39 -4.13
C SER A 89 -11.44 -13.22 -3.66
N LEU A 90 -11.16 -13.31 -2.34
CA LEU A 90 -10.01 -13.98 -1.72
C LEU A 90 -10.26 -15.46 -1.41
N GLU A 91 -10.25 -16.33 -2.42
CA GLU A 91 -10.52 -17.76 -2.21
C GLU A 91 -9.31 -18.53 -1.64
N GLU A 92 -8.07 -18.13 -1.94
CA GLU A 92 -6.87 -18.92 -1.58
C GLU A 92 -5.72 -18.11 -0.97
N SER A 93 -5.96 -16.86 -0.57
CA SER A 93 -4.85 -16.00 -0.12
C SER A 93 -4.35 -16.38 1.27
N ILE A 94 -3.05 -16.62 1.38
CA ILE A 94 -2.34 -16.82 2.65
C ILE A 94 -1.66 -15.55 3.18
N HIS A 95 -1.83 -14.42 2.49
CA HIS A 95 -1.24 -13.14 2.87
C HIS A 95 -2.14 -11.97 2.46
N ALA A 96 -2.00 -10.85 3.17
CA ALA A 96 -2.69 -9.62 2.84
C ALA A 96 -1.90 -8.39 3.30
N ALA A 97 -2.18 -7.26 2.66
CA ALA A 97 -1.66 -5.96 3.00
C ALA A 97 -2.82 -4.97 3.19
N VAL A 98 -2.70 -4.11 4.19
CA VAL A 98 -3.60 -3.01 4.47
C VAL A 98 -2.76 -1.75 4.62
N VAL A 99 -3.21 -0.66 4.02
CA VAL A 99 -2.53 0.63 4.05
C VAL A 99 -3.41 1.68 4.73
N PHE A 100 -2.83 2.42 5.66
CA PHE A 100 -3.46 3.56 6.33
C PHE A 100 -2.63 4.83 6.10
N ASP A 101 -3.31 5.96 6.07
CA ASP A 101 -2.72 7.29 5.90
C ASP A 101 -2.65 8.11 7.19
N ASN A 102 -3.06 7.51 8.32
CA ASN A 102 -3.01 8.14 9.63
C ASN A 102 -2.63 7.12 10.71
N LYS A 103 -2.02 7.63 11.77
CA LYS A 103 -1.44 6.81 12.84
C LYS A 103 -2.53 6.19 13.71
N GLU A 104 -3.60 6.91 13.96
CA GLU A 104 -4.71 6.50 14.82
C GLU A 104 -5.41 5.25 14.28
N ALA A 105 -5.66 5.21 12.96
CA ALA A 105 -6.21 4.05 12.27
C ALA A 105 -5.29 2.83 12.41
N MET A 106 -3.98 3.01 12.18
CA MET A 106 -2.99 1.93 12.34
C MET A 106 -2.91 1.44 13.80
N GLU A 107 -2.88 2.34 14.77
CA GLU A 107 -2.82 1.99 16.20
C GLU A 107 -4.05 1.22 16.66
N GLY A 108 -5.24 1.68 16.26
CA GLY A 108 -6.49 1.01 16.55
C GLY A 108 -6.55 -0.37 15.89
N PHE A 109 -6.13 -0.45 14.64
CA PHE A 109 -6.10 -1.72 13.92
C PHE A 109 -5.11 -2.71 14.53
N LEU A 110 -3.92 -2.28 14.95
CA LEU A 110 -2.96 -3.16 15.64
C LEU A 110 -3.52 -3.72 16.96
N LYS A 111 -4.33 -2.93 17.68
CA LYS A 111 -5.04 -3.39 18.87
C LYS A 111 -6.00 -4.52 18.52
N GLU A 112 -6.86 -4.31 17.51
CA GLU A 112 -7.83 -5.30 17.09
C GLU A 112 -7.16 -6.57 16.54
N VAL A 113 -6.08 -6.44 15.78
CA VAL A 113 -5.29 -7.58 15.28
C VAL A 113 -4.73 -8.42 16.44
N LYS A 114 -4.28 -7.77 17.52
CA LYS A 114 -3.83 -8.46 18.74
C LYS A 114 -4.98 -9.21 19.42
N GLU A 115 -6.15 -8.58 19.54
CA GLU A 115 -7.35 -9.18 20.16
C GLU A 115 -7.88 -10.37 19.35
N LEU A 116 -7.78 -10.31 18.02
CA LEU A 116 -8.21 -11.39 17.13
C LEU A 116 -7.33 -12.64 17.19
N ASP A 117 -6.06 -12.49 17.62
CA ASP A 117 -5.06 -13.56 17.77
C ASP A 117 -5.13 -14.66 16.68
N LEU A 118 -5.07 -14.24 15.42
CA LEU A 118 -5.27 -15.12 14.26
C LEU A 118 -4.15 -16.17 14.12
N GLY A 119 -3.07 -16.07 14.91
CA GLY A 119 -1.89 -16.92 14.83
C GLY A 119 -1.11 -16.76 13.53
N LEU A 120 -1.27 -15.62 12.83
CA LEU A 120 -0.53 -15.27 11.61
C LEU A 120 0.62 -14.30 11.92
N SER A 121 1.66 -14.33 11.11
CA SER A 121 2.76 -13.36 11.25
C SER A 121 2.29 -11.97 10.83
N VAL A 122 2.50 -10.97 11.69
CA VAL A 122 2.20 -9.56 11.42
C VAL A 122 3.49 -8.80 11.16
N ASN A 123 3.55 -8.03 10.07
CA ASN A 123 4.67 -7.13 9.78
C ASN A 123 4.15 -5.71 9.53
N VAL A 124 4.82 -4.71 10.09
CA VAL A 124 4.45 -3.30 9.90
C VAL A 124 5.60 -2.57 9.20
N SER A 125 5.31 -2.00 8.04
CA SER A 125 6.23 -1.14 7.29
C SER A 125 5.82 0.31 7.49
N ALA A 126 6.54 1.03 8.34
CA ALA A 126 6.42 2.45 8.62
C ALA A 126 7.69 2.96 9.33
N LEU A 127 7.70 4.22 9.78
CA LEU A 127 8.78 4.73 10.64
C LEU A 127 8.89 3.91 11.93
N ALA A 128 10.10 3.42 12.23
CA ALA A 128 10.32 2.49 13.34
C ALA A 128 9.88 3.04 14.71
N ASP A 129 10.10 4.33 14.97
CA ASP A 129 9.70 4.96 16.24
C ASP A 129 8.18 5.11 16.39
N GLU A 130 7.48 5.35 15.28
CA GLU A 130 6.01 5.41 15.25
C GLU A 130 5.42 4.03 15.56
N VAL A 131 5.96 2.97 14.94
CA VAL A 131 5.56 1.58 15.21
C VAL A 131 5.88 1.19 16.65
N ARG A 132 7.06 1.55 17.17
CA ARG A 132 7.44 1.26 18.56
C ARG A 132 6.47 1.89 19.55
N THR A 133 6.06 3.14 19.30
CA THR A 133 5.08 3.86 20.12
C THR A 133 3.72 3.17 20.08
N ALA A 134 3.24 2.85 18.87
CA ALA A 134 1.98 2.15 18.66
C ALA A 134 1.94 0.77 19.33
N CYS A 135 3.01 -0.03 19.19
CA CYS A 135 3.13 -1.33 19.82
C CYS A 135 3.15 -1.23 21.35
N ARG A 136 3.93 -0.30 21.92
CA ARG A 136 3.99 -0.08 23.38
C ARG A 136 2.61 0.28 23.95
N LYS A 137 1.88 1.17 23.28
CA LYS A 137 0.53 1.60 23.68
C LYS A 137 -0.47 0.43 23.71
N ASN A 138 -0.32 -0.53 22.80
CA ASN A 138 -1.16 -1.72 22.70
C ASN A 138 -0.60 -2.94 23.46
N GLY A 139 0.49 -2.77 24.21
CA GLY A 139 1.15 -3.86 24.94
C GLY A 139 1.64 -4.99 24.01
N ILE A 140 2.07 -4.64 22.80
CA ILE A 140 2.64 -5.55 21.80
C ILE A 140 4.16 -5.50 21.93
N THR A 141 4.79 -6.66 22.14
CA THR A 141 6.24 -6.80 22.13
C THR A 141 6.71 -7.02 20.69
N ILE A 142 7.56 -6.13 20.18
CA ILE A 142 8.14 -6.26 18.84
C ILE A 142 9.20 -7.37 18.87
N HIS A 143 9.04 -8.38 18.03
CA HIS A 143 9.99 -9.49 17.92
C HIS A 143 11.30 -9.07 17.22
N SER A 144 11.20 -8.32 16.12
CA SER A 144 12.35 -7.95 15.28
C SER A 144 12.07 -6.67 14.50
N ILE A 145 13.13 -5.91 14.19
CA ILE A 145 13.06 -4.69 13.38
C ILE A 145 14.09 -4.79 12.26
N GLU A 146 13.66 -4.51 11.03
CA GLU A 146 14.54 -4.35 9.88
C GLU A 146 14.73 -2.86 9.61
N TYR A 147 15.98 -2.39 9.63
CA TYR A 147 16.33 -1.02 9.28
C TYR A 147 16.82 -0.95 7.84
N SER A 148 16.20 -0.09 7.05
CA SER A 148 16.68 0.22 5.71
C SER A 148 17.66 1.39 5.77
N LEU A 149 18.89 1.18 5.30
CA LEU A 149 19.94 2.21 5.27
C LEU A 149 19.74 3.25 4.16
N GLY A 150 18.80 2.99 3.24
CA GLY A 150 18.50 3.86 2.12
C GLY A 150 19.43 3.66 0.93
N PHE A 151 19.54 4.69 0.09
CA PHE A 151 20.37 4.66 -1.12
C PHE A 151 21.79 5.11 -0.80
N HIS A 152 22.79 4.36 -1.29
CA HIS A 152 24.21 4.68 -1.16
C HIS A 152 24.89 4.69 -2.55
N GLY A 153 25.96 5.49 -2.69
CA GLY A 153 26.73 5.61 -3.92
C GLY A 153 26.45 6.92 -4.66
N ASP A 154 26.48 6.88 -6.00
CA ASP A 154 26.24 8.05 -6.84
C ASP A 154 24.74 8.38 -6.92
N LEU A 155 24.29 9.21 -6.00
CA LEU A 155 22.88 9.63 -5.89
C LEU A 155 22.40 10.47 -7.08
N PHE A 156 23.30 11.01 -7.90
CA PHE A 156 22.92 11.80 -9.09
C PHE A 156 22.40 10.93 -10.24
N ARG A 157 22.64 9.62 -10.19
CA ARG A 157 22.10 8.66 -11.16
C ARG A 157 20.68 8.19 -10.83
N LEU A 158 20.18 8.53 -9.63
CA LEU A 158 18.82 8.18 -9.24
C LEU A 158 17.79 9.02 -10.02
N PRO A 159 16.56 8.50 -10.23
CA PRO A 159 15.47 9.30 -10.75
C PRO A 159 15.20 10.54 -9.90
N ASP A 160 14.49 11.51 -10.48
CA ASP A 160 13.97 12.68 -9.76
C ASP A 160 13.25 12.27 -8.45
N ARG A 161 13.32 13.13 -7.45
CA ARG A 161 12.80 12.87 -6.09
C ARG A 161 11.32 12.50 -6.07
N HIS A 162 10.48 13.12 -6.90
CA HIS A 162 9.06 12.78 -6.96
C HIS A 162 8.86 11.40 -7.60
N VAL A 163 9.60 11.11 -8.67
CA VAL A 163 9.60 9.79 -9.32
C VAL A 163 10.06 8.71 -8.35
N LEU A 164 11.13 8.95 -7.60
CA LEU A 164 11.66 8.00 -6.63
C LEU A 164 10.68 7.79 -5.46
N SER A 165 10.03 8.85 -4.98
CA SER A 165 8.99 8.77 -3.93
C SER A 165 7.79 7.93 -4.38
N LEU A 166 7.39 7.99 -5.65
CA LEU A 166 6.29 7.19 -6.21
C LEU A 166 6.69 5.72 -6.43
N THR A 167 7.84 5.50 -7.06
CA THR A 167 8.29 4.14 -7.46
C THR A 167 8.65 3.27 -6.25
N THR A 168 9.20 3.85 -5.18
CA THR A 168 9.54 3.13 -3.96
C THR A 168 8.34 2.69 -3.11
N MET A 169 7.13 3.13 -3.45
CA MET A 169 5.92 2.62 -2.80
C MET A 169 5.53 1.19 -3.22
N CYS A 170 6.19 0.62 -4.22
CA CYS A 170 6.00 -0.77 -4.64
C CYS A 170 7.25 -1.61 -4.36
N GLY A 171 7.12 -2.64 -3.51
CA GLY A 171 8.20 -3.59 -3.19
C GLY A 171 8.79 -4.34 -4.40
N HIS A 172 7.96 -4.57 -5.42
CA HIS A 172 8.30 -5.40 -6.58
C HIS A 172 8.77 -4.60 -7.80
N GLY A 173 8.88 -3.28 -7.69
CA GLY A 173 9.29 -2.43 -8.82
C GLY A 173 8.28 -2.38 -9.99
N MET A 174 7.02 -2.72 -9.75
CA MET A 174 5.98 -2.76 -10.79
C MET A 174 5.54 -1.37 -11.28
N ILE A 175 5.92 -0.32 -10.56
CA ILE A 175 5.71 1.07 -10.98
C ILE A 175 7.03 1.54 -11.60
N SER A 176 7.10 1.59 -12.93
CA SER A 176 8.32 2.01 -13.61
C SER A 176 8.55 3.52 -13.48
N ALA A 177 9.81 3.94 -13.47
CA ALA A 177 10.18 5.36 -13.39
C ALA A 177 9.64 6.19 -14.57
N GLY A 178 9.65 5.63 -15.78
CA GLY A 178 9.08 6.29 -16.97
C GLY A 178 7.56 6.47 -16.86
N PHE A 179 6.86 5.49 -16.29
CA PHE A 179 5.42 5.58 -16.07
C PHE A 179 5.07 6.63 -14.99
N ALA A 180 5.81 6.64 -13.88
CA ALA A 180 5.64 7.65 -12.84
C ALA A 180 5.89 9.07 -13.38
N ARG A 181 6.95 9.26 -14.17
CA ARG A 181 7.24 10.55 -14.84
C ARG A 181 6.10 10.99 -15.74
N LYS A 182 5.62 10.10 -16.63
CA LYS A 182 4.50 10.41 -17.52
C LYS A 182 3.25 10.88 -16.77
N LEU A 183 2.93 10.24 -15.65
CA LEU A 183 1.77 10.64 -14.85
C LEU A 183 1.99 11.94 -14.09
N ILE A 184 3.22 12.24 -13.64
CA ILE A 184 3.56 13.58 -13.12
C ILE A 184 3.33 14.64 -14.21
N ASP A 185 3.84 14.41 -15.42
CA ASP A 185 3.69 15.35 -16.54
C ASP A 185 2.21 15.56 -16.89
N HIS A 186 1.42 14.49 -16.96
CA HIS A 186 -0.02 14.59 -17.20
C HIS A 186 -0.76 15.37 -16.09
N VAL A 187 -0.32 15.28 -14.84
CA VAL A 187 -0.89 16.06 -13.73
C VAL A 187 -0.48 17.53 -13.85
N LYS A 188 0.79 17.82 -14.19
CA LYS A 188 1.29 19.19 -14.46
C LYS A 188 0.54 19.86 -15.61
N GLU A 189 0.27 19.12 -16.67
CA GLU A 189 -0.47 19.57 -17.86
C GLU A 189 -2.00 19.59 -17.65
N ALA A 190 -2.49 19.29 -16.44
CA ALA A 190 -3.91 19.19 -16.11
C ALA A 190 -4.71 18.19 -16.99
N ARG A 191 -4.04 17.20 -17.59
CA ARG A 191 -4.67 16.12 -18.38
C ARG A 191 -5.36 15.07 -17.51
N ILE A 192 -4.90 14.91 -16.27
CA ILE A 192 -5.43 13.97 -15.29
C ILE A 192 -5.34 14.57 -13.89
N THR A 193 -6.29 14.26 -13.01
CA THR A 193 -6.22 14.70 -11.61
C THR A 193 -5.19 13.86 -10.83
N PRO A 194 -4.58 14.41 -9.76
CA PRO A 194 -3.69 13.65 -8.88
C PRO A 194 -4.32 12.36 -8.34
N GLU A 195 -5.60 12.39 -7.96
CA GLU A 195 -6.33 11.23 -7.43
C GLU A 195 -6.45 10.13 -8.47
N LYS A 196 -6.80 10.49 -9.71
CA LYS A 196 -6.93 9.52 -10.79
C LYS A 196 -5.56 8.95 -11.19
N ALA A 197 -4.50 9.75 -11.19
CA ALA A 197 -3.15 9.27 -11.42
C ALA A 197 -2.66 8.31 -10.32
N ALA A 198 -2.91 8.64 -9.04
CA ALA A 198 -2.57 7.78 -7.90
C ALA A 198 -3.29 6.42 -7.97
N ARG A 199 -4.59 6.41 -8.25
CA ARG A 199 -5.37 5.18 -8.44
C ARG A 199 -4.85 4.36 -9.62
N TYR A 200 -4.44 5.02 -10.71
CA TYR A 200 -3.90 4.34 -11.88
C TYR A 200 -2.54 3.68 -11.60
N MET A 201 -1.66 4.33 -10.81
CA MET A 201 -0.41 3.74 -10.33
C MET A 201 -0.65 2.55 -9.41
N ALA A 202 -1.62 2.67 -8.49
CA ALA A 202 -1.91 1.64 -7.50
C ALA A 202 -2.26 0.28 -8.13
N LYS A 203 -2.87 0.27 -9.33
CA LYS A 203 -3.17 -0.94 -10.10
C LYS A 203 -1.95 -1.83 -10.39
N PHE A 204 -0.78 -1.23 -10.56
CA PHE A 204 0.44 -1.97 -10.83
C PHE A 204 1.05 -2.58 -9.55
N CYS A 205 0.68 -2.04 -8.38
CA CYS A 205 1.06 -2.61 -7.10
C CYS A 205 0.05 -3.69 -6.68
N VAL A 206 0.17 -4.88 -7.29
CA VAL A 206 -0.76 -6.00 -7.08
C VAL A 206 -0.92 -6.36 -5.60
N CYS A 207 0.16 -6.32 -4.82
CA CYS A 207 0.10 -6.64 -3.39
C CYS A 207 -0.68 -5.61 -2.54
N GLY A 208 -1.02 -4.43 -3.07
CA GLY A 208 -1.80 -3.41 -2.36
C GLY A 208 -1.02 -2.55 -1.37
N ALA A 209 0.32 -2.60 -1.35
CA ALA A 209 1.14 -1.79 -0.45
C ALA A 209 1.33 -0.33 -0.88
N PHE A 210 0.72 0.07 -2.00
CA PHE A 210 0.82 1.43 -2.54
C PHE A 210 -0.16 2.37 -1.84
N ASN A 211 0.34 3.47 -1.30
CA ASN A 211 -0.45 4.45 -0.56
C ASN A 211 -0.94 5.56 -1.51
N THR A 212 -2.23 5.54 -1.81
CA THR A 212 -2.84 6.50 -2.74
C THR A 212 -2.92 7.91 -2.16
N SER A 213 -3.19 8.09 -0.86
CA SER A 213 -3.19 9.40 -0.20
C SER A 213 -1.80 10.05 -0.30
N ARG A 214 -0.75 9.29 0.01
CA ARG A 214 0.63 9.76 -0.14
C ARG A 214 0.98 10.08 -1.60
N ALA A 215 0.56 9.25 -2.55
CA ALA A 215 0.80 9.48 -3.97
C ALA A 215 0.14 10.79 -4.46
N VAL A 216 -1.09 11.08 -4.01
CA VAL A 216 -1.78 12.33 -4.32
C VAL A 216 -1.01 13.53 -3.79
N ARG A 217 -0.49 13.47 -2.57
CA ARG A 217 0.34 14.52 -1.98
C ARG A 217 1.61 14.77 -2.81
N ILE A 218 2.34 13.71 -3.15
CA ILE A 218 3.55 13.81 -4.00
C ILE A 218 3.24 14.41 -5.38
N LEU A 219 2.12 14.01 -6.00
CA LEU A 219 1.69 14.54 -7.30
C LEU A 219 1.32 16.02 -7.22
N ASN A 220 0.69 16.47 -6.12
CA ASN A 220 0.38 17.87 -5.88
C ASN A 220 1.65 18.71 -5.65
N GLU A 221 2.61 18.20 -4.87
CA GLU A 221 3.92 18.82 -4.67
C GLU A 221 4.65 18.97 -6.01
N ALA A 222 4.70 17.90 -6.80
CA ALA A 222 5.33 17.89 -8.12
C ALA A 222 4.68 18.90 -9.06
N ARG A 223 3.35 19.08 -9.00
CA ARG A 223 2.62 20.07 -9.82
C ARG A 223 3.09 21.50 -9.57
N THR A 224 3.45 21.83 -8.33
CA THR A 224 3.90 23.18 -7.94
C THR A 224 5.41 23.37 -8.00
N ALA A 225 6.17 22.29 -8.13
CA ALA A 225 7.62 22.34 -8.25
C ALA A 225 8.03 22.74 -9.67
N ASN A 226 8.68 23.90 -9.77
CA ASN A 226 9.33 24.42 -10.99
C ASN A 226 10.46 23.49 -11.44
#